data_AF-A0AAP8GRW2-F1
#
_entry.id   AF-A0AAP8GRW2-F1
#
_cell.length_a   1.000
_cell.length_b   1.000
_cell.length_c   1.000
_cell.angle_alpha   90.00
_cell.angle_beta   90.00
_cell.angle_gamma   90.00
#
_symmetry.space_group_name_H-M   'P 1'
#
loop_
_entity.id
_entity.type
_entity.pdbx_description
1 polymer ?
#
loop_
_entity_poly.entity_id
_entity_poly.type
_entity_poly.pdbx_seq_one_letter_code
_entity_poly.pdbx_strand_id
1 'polypeptide(L)'
;MMDRAMIKTDSLNTIGECLEQLALAEEGLIAIDGQLLKHDADQAWRKRAENARRTIGQKKRIITARLSVLRHQEKEHNRQMHHTRDSYLIAELREIVTPSSFLRCVHRAETKLEAASE
;
A
#
# COMPACT_ATOMS: atom_id res chain seq x y z
N MET A 1 27.40 -18.65 3.35
CA MET A 1 27.71 -17.25 3.00
C MET A 1 26.40 -16.48 3.10
N MET A 2 26.21 -15.66 4.14
CA MET A 2 24.97 -14.91 4.31
C MET A 2 25.00 -13.75 3.31
N ASP A 3 24.27 -13.90 2.21
CA ASP A 3 23.96 -12.77 1.34
C ASP A 3 23.36 -11.67 2.21
N ARG A 4 24.11 -10.58 2.38
CA ARG A 4 23.59 -9.36 3.00
C ARG A 4 22.47 -8.90 2.09
N ALA A 5 21.23 -9.20 2.46
CA ALA A 5 20.04 -8.66 1.83
C ALA A 5 20.15 -7.13 1.82
N MET A 6 20.63 -6.58 0.71
CA MET A 6 20.73 -5.14 0.52
C MET A 6 19.30 -4.64 0.38
N ILE A 7 18.77 -4.05 1.44
CA ILE A 7 17.48 -3.36 1.39
C ILE A 7 17.60 -2.23 0.37
N LYS A 8 16.98 -2.42 -0.80
CA LYS A 8 16.97 -1.48 -1.93
C LYS A 8 15.77 -0.55 -1.75
N THR A 9 16.04 0.72 -1.47
CA THR A 9 15.01 1.75 -1.27
C THR A 9 14.69 2.55 -2.53
N ASP A 10 15.53 2.44 -3.57
CA ASP A 10 15.57 3.44 -4.63
C ASP A 10 14.71 3.08 -5.86
N SER A 11 14.02 1.93 -5.84
CA SER A 11 13.20 1.42 -6.96
C SER A 11 11.99 0.59 -6.51
N LEU A 12 11.32 1.03 -5.44
CA LEU A 12 10.08 0.40 -4.98
C LEU A 12 8.89 0.94 -5.77
N ASN A 13 8.60 0.27 -6.90
CA ASN A 13 7.57 0.69 -7.86
C ASN A 13 6.29 -0.13 -7.74
N THR A 14 6.35 -1.29 -7.11
CA THR A 14 5.19 -2.15 -6.88
C THR A 14 4.92 -2.38 -5.40
N ILE A 15 3.65 -2.67 -5.07
CA ILE A 15 3.24 -3.06 -3.72
C ILE A 15 3.97 -4.34 -3.29
N GLY A 16 4.16 -5.30 -4.20
CA GLY A 16 4.88 -6.54 -3.95
C GLY A 16 6.33 -6.32 -3.53
N GLU A 17 7.10 -5.53 -4.30
CA GLU A 17 8.48 -5.18 -3.94
C GLU A 17 8.56 -4.46 -2.59
N CYS A 18 7.61 -3.56 -2.30
CA CYS A 18 7.54 -2.89 -0.99
C CYS A 18 7.34 -3.90 0.14
N LEU A 19 6.46 -4.89 -0.03
CA LEU A 19 6.17 -5.90 0.99
C LEU A 19 7.36 -6.85 1.19
N GLU A 20 8.01 -7.28 0.11
CA GLU A 20 9.21 -8.13 0.19
C GLU A 20 10.37 -7.41 0.90
N GLN A 21 10.66 -6.16 0.52
CA GLN A 21 11.70 -5.38 1.19
C GLN A 21 11.35 -5.07 2.65
N LEU A 22 10.06 -4.91 2.97
CA LEU A 22 9.58 -4.73 4.34
C LEU A 22 9.83 -5.99 5.17
N ALA A 23 9.49 -7.17 4.63
CA ALA A 23 9.73 -8.46 5.29
C ALA A 23 11.22 -8.68 5.54
N LEU A 24 12.08 -8.44 4.55
CA LEU A 24 13.54 -8.53 4.70
C LEU A 24 14.08 -7.54 5.74
N ALA A 25 13.53 -6.34 5.82
CA ALA A 25 13.90 -5.36 6.84
C ALA A 25 13.48 -5.81 8.25
N GLU A 26 12.31 -6.44 8.40
CA GLU A 26 11.84 -6.98 9.68
C GLU A 26 12.66 -8.18 10.13
N GLU A 27 12.95 -9.13 9.24
CA GLU A 27 13.82 -10.27 9.53
C GLU A 27 15.23 -9.80 9.94
N GLY A 28 15.78 -8.81 9.25
CA GLY A 28 17.06 -8.21 9.60
C GLY A 28 17.06 -7.54 10.98
N LEU A 29 15.97 -6.87 11.36
CA LEU A 29 15.83 -6.28 12.71
C LEU A 29 15.73 -7.37 13.78
N ILE A 30 14.94 -8.41 13.56
CA ILE A 30 14.78 -9.53 14.50
C ILE A 30 16.12 -10.25 14.69
N ALA A 31 16.87 -10.46 13.61
CA ALA A 31 18.18 -11.09 13.68
C ALA A 31 19.18 -10.24 14.49
N ILE A 32 19.22 -8.92 14.28
CA ILE A 32 20.09 -8.01 15.04
C ILE A 32 19.65 -7.94 16.51
N ASP A 33 18.36 -7.86 16.79
CA ASP A 33 17.83 -7.81 18.16
C ASP A 33 18.12 -9.12 18.91
N GLY A 34 17.98 -10.27 18.25
CA GLY A 34 18.35 -11.58 18.78
C GLY A 34 19.85 -11.75 19.06
N GLN A 35 20.71 -11.10 18.28
CA GLN A 35 22.16 -11.11 18.53
C GLN A 35 22.57 -10.08 19.61
N LEU A 36 21.88 -8.95 19.72
CA LEU A 36 22.11 -7.96 20.77
C LEU A 36 21.76 -8.47 22.18
N LEU A 37 20.79 -9.38 22.28
CA LEU A 37 20.42 -10.07 23.53
C LEU A 37 21.51 -11.04 24.02
N LYS A 38 22.46 -11.45 23.18
CA LYS A 38 23.55 -12.35 23.58
C LYS A 38 24.64 -11.54 24.31
N HIS A 39 24.94 -11.95 25.54
CA HIS A 39 25.72 -11.15 26.49
C HIS A 39 27.23 -11.08 26.18
N ASP A 40 27.73 -11.84 25.20
CA ASP A 40 29.15 -12.06 24.92
C ASP A 40 29.79 -11.14 23.86
N ALA A 41 29.06 -10.14 23.36
CA ALA A 41 29.55 -9.32 22.26
C ALA A 41 30.34 -8.08 22.70
N ASP A 42 31.49 -7.86 22.06
CA ASP A 42 32.34 -6.66 22.23
C ASP A 42 31.54 -5.36 22.14
N GLN A 43 31.90 -4.37 22.96
CA GLN A 43 31.24 -3.06 22.97
C GLN A 43 31.31 -2.35 21.60
N ALA A 44 32.39 -2.56 20.85
CA ALA A 44 32.52 -2.05 19.48
C ALA A 44 31.55 -2.74 18.50
N TRP A 45 31.30 -4.04 18.68
CA TRP A 45 30.31 -4.78 17.89
C TRP A 45 28.89 -4.33 18.22
N ARG A 46 28.55 -4.15 19.51
CA ARG A 46 27.24 -3.64 19.94
C ARG A 46 26.91 -2.29 19.31
N LYS A 47 27.84 -1.33 19.33
CA LYS A 47 27.65 -0.02 18.67
C LYS A 47 27.40 -0.14 17.17
N ARG A 48 28.09 -1.05 16.47
CA ARG A 48 27.86 -1.30 15.04
C ARG A 48 26.49 -1.95 14.79
N ALA A 49 26.09 -2.90 15.62
CA ALA A 49 24.79 -3.55 15.55
C ALA A 49 23.63 -2.57 15.80
N GLU A 50 23.74 -1.70 16.80
CA GLU A 50 22.77 -0.62 17.06
C GLU A 50 22.67 0.37 15.89
N ASN A 51 23.80 0.76 15.31
CA ASN A 51 23.80 1.64 14.13
C ASN A 51 23.12 0.95 12.93
N ALA A 52 23.43 -0.32 12.67
CA ALA A 52 22.77 -1.11 11.63
C ALA A 52 21.26 -1.22 11.88
N ARG A 53 20.84 -1.48 13.12
CA ARG A 53 19.44 -1.49 13.53
C ARG A 53 18.73 -0.17 13.24
N ARG A 54 19.37 0.96 13.58
CA ARG A 54 18.83 2.31 13.30
C ARG A 54 18.68 2.54 11.79
N THR A 55 19.68 2.18 11.00
CA THR A 55 19.61 2.30 9.53
C THR A 55 18.50 1.45 8.94
N ILE A 56 18.36 0.18 9.35
CA ILE A 56 17.28 -0.69 8.87
C ILE A 56 15.92 -0.13 9.30
N GLY A 57 15.79 0.38 10.54
CA GLY A 57 14.57 1.04 11.02
C GLY A 57 14.19 2.27 10.20
N GLN A 58 15.17 3.09 9.78
CA GLN A 58 14.94 4.22 8.87
C GLN A 58 14.48 3.74 7.49
N LYS A 59 15.13 2.73 6.92
CA LYS A 59 14.73 2.13 5.64
C LYS A 59 13.31 1.55 5.71
N LYS A 60 12.95 0.87 6.79
CA LYS A 60 11.59 0.37 7.06
C LYS A 60 10.56 1.50 6.97
N ARG A 61 10.81 2.64 7.61
CA ARG A 61 9.91 3.81 7.56
C ARG A 61 9.71 4.33 6.14
N ILE A 62 10.78 4.40 5.35
CA ILE A 62 10.73 4.83 3.94
C ILE A 62 9.89 3.85 3.12
N ILE A 63 10.11 2.54 3.29
CA ILE A 63 9.35 1.47 2.62
C ILE A 63 7.86 1.56 2.97
N THR A 64 7.53 1.71 4.26
CA THR A 64 6.14 1.85 4.72
C THR A 64 5.48 3.10 4.15
N ALA A 65 6.18 4.24 4.12
CA ALA A 65 5.65 5.46 3.53
C ALA A 65 5.37 5.27 2.03
N ARG A 66 6.28 4.63 1.29
CA ARG A 66 6.11 4.33 -0.14
C ARG A 66 4.95 3.36 -0.37
N LEU A 67 4.83 2.32 0.45
CA LEU A 67 3.72 1.36 0.39
C LEU A 67 2.36 2.05 0.59
N SER A 68 2.25 2.97 1.55
CA SER A 68 1.02 3.74 1.77
C SER A 68 0.63 4.58 0.56
N VAL A 69 1.62 5.21 -0.10
CA VAL A 69 1.39 5.97 -1.35
C VAL A 69 0.90 5.05 -2.47
N LEU A 70 1.56 3.91 -2.69
CA LEU A 70 1.17 2.96 -3.75
C LEU A 70 -0.23 2.38 -3.50
N ARG A 71 -0.57 2.03 -2.26
CA ARG A 71 -1.91 1.56 -1.90
C ARG A 71 -2.97 2.63 -2.11
N HIS A 72 -2.64 3.89 -1.82
CA HIS A 72 -3.55 5.00 -2.08
C HIS A 72 -3.79 5.19 -3.58
N GLN A 73 -2.72 5.14 -4.39
CA GLN A 73 -2.80 5.22 -5.84
C GLN A 73 -3.61 4.07 -6.45
N GLU A 74 -3.39 2.83 -6.00
CA GLU A 74 -4.17 1.67 -6.45
C GLU A 74 -5.65 1.81 -6.12
N LYS A 75 -5.97 2.26 -4.89
CA LYS A 75 -7.36 2.52 -4.49
C LYS A 75 -8.02 3.58 -5.37
N GLU A 76 -7.30 4.65 -5.67
CA GLU A 76 -7.82 5.74 -6.48
C GLU A 76 -7.98 5.32 -7.95
N HIS A 77 -7.01 4.58 -8.49
CA HIS A 77 -7.13 3.99 -9.82
C HIS A 77 -8.34 3.05 -9.91
N ASN A 78 -8.55 2.18 -8.92
CA ASN A 78 -9.70 1.29 -8.89
C ASN A 78 -11.03 2.06 -8.83
N ARG A 79 -11.11 3.12 -8.02
CA ARG A 79 -12.29 4.00 -7.99
C ARG A 79 -12.57 4.66 -9.34
N GLN A 80 -11.54 5.18 -9.99
CA GLN A 80 -11.67 5.77 -11.31
C GLN A 80 -12.12 4.75 -12.34
N MET A 81 -11.53 3.55 -12.35
CA MET A 81 -11.93 2.46 -13.23
C MET A 81 -13.38 2.03 -13.00
N HIS A 82 -13.83 1.92 -11.75
CA HIS A 82 -15.23 1.64 -11.44
C HIS A 82 -16.16 2.74 -11.92
N HIS A 83 -15.83 4.00 -11.64
CA HIS A 83 -16.63 5.16 -12.09
C HIS A 83 -16.72 5.22 -13.62
N THR A 84 -15.59 5.02 -14.31
CA THR A 84 -15.53 5.00 -15.77
C THR A 84 -16.33 3.85 -16.36
N ARG A 85 -16.19 2.63 -15.82
CA ARG A 85 -16.96 1.46 -16.25
C ARG A 85 -18.46 1.69 -16.06
N ASP A 86 -18.86 2.21 -14.91
CA ASP A 86 -20.27 2.46 -14.60
C ASP A 86 -20.83 3.59 -15.49
N SER A 87 -20.02 4.61 -15.81
CA SER A 87 -20.38 5.66 -16.78
C SER A 87 -20.62 5.09 -18.18
N TYR A 88 -19.75 4.20 -18.65
CA TYR A 88 -19.94 3.51 -19.93
C TYR A 88 -21.18 2.62 -19.92
N LEU A 89 -21.40 1.86 -18.84
CA LEU A 89 -22.60 1.04 -18.68
C LEU A 89 -23.89 1.89 -18.74
N ILE A 90 -23.91 3.05 -18.07
CA ILE A 90 -25.05 3.96 -18.09
C ILE A 90 -25.28 4.51 -19.51
N ALA A 91 -24.21 4.83 -20.25
CA ALA A 91 -24.30 5.30 -21.63
C ALA A 91 -24.91 4.23 -22.55
N GLU A 92 -24.40 3.00 -22.48
CA GLU A 92 -24.93 1.86 -23.26
C GLU A 92 -26.38 1.54 -22.89
N LEU A 93 -26.70 1.53 -21.59
CA LEU A 93 -28.07 1.31 -21.12
C LEU A 93 -29.02 2.40 -21.66
N ARG A 94 -28.58 3.65 -21.70
CA ARG A 94 -29.39 4.77 -22.19
C ARG A 94 -29.80 4.62 -23.67
N GLU A 95 -29.01 3.93 -24.49
CA GLU A 95 -29.39 3.63 -25.88
C GLU A 95 -30.44 2.53 -26.00
N ILE A 96 -30.52 1.63 -25.01
CA ILE A 96 -31.40 0.45 -25.02
C ILE A 96 -32.73 0.72 -24.31
N VAL A 97 -32.74 1.46 -23.21
CA VAL A 97 -33.98 1.75 -22.45
C VAL A 97 -34.75 2.95 -22.98
N THR A 98 -36.08 2.89 -22.81
CA THR A 98 -36.94 4.03 -23.13
C THR A 98 -36.63 5.23 -22.23
N PRO A 99 -36.68 6.48 -22.76
CA PRO A 99 -36.33 7.68 -22.00
C PRO A 99 -37.10 7.85 -20.69
N SER A 100 -38.38 7.46 -20.67
CA SER A 100 -39.24 7.51 -19.48
C SER A 100 -38.80 6.55 -18.37
N SER A 101 -38.29 5.37 -18.74
CA SER A 101 -37.77 4.40 -17.77
C SER A 101 -36.44 4.88 -17.18
N PHE A 102 -35.57 5.45 -18.02
CA PHE A 102 -34.29 6.01 -17.59
C PHE A 102 -34.49 7.17 -16.60
N LEU A 103 -35.39 8.12 -16.90
CA LEU A 103 -35.70 9.25 -16.00
C LEU A 103 -36.24 8.78 -14.65
N ARG A 104 -37.09 7.74 -14.62
CA ARG A 104 -37.56 7.14 -13.35
C ARG A 104 -36.41 6.51 -12.56
N CYS A 105 -35.44 5.89 -13.22
CA CYS A 105 -34.25 5.35 -12.57
C CYS A 105 -33.37 6.45 -11.98
N VAL A 106 -33.13 7.55 -12.72
CA VAL A 106 -32.38 8.71 -12.23
C VAL A 106 -33.04 9.30 -10.98
N HIS A 107 -34.35 9.56 -11.04
CA HIS A 107 -35.06 10.15 -9.92
C HIS A 107 -35.00 9.26 -8.67
N ARG A 108 -35.11 7.93 -8.83
CA ARG A 108 -34.93 6.97 -7.72
C ARG A 108 -33.50 6.93 -7.19
N ALA A 109 -32.49 7.14 -8.05
CA ALA A 109 -31.09 7.18 -7.63
C ALA A 109 -30.81 8.44 -6.81
N GLU A 110 -31.32 9.60 -7.24
CA GLU A 110 -31.21 10.87 -6.52
C GLU A 110 -31.87 10.80 -5.13
N THR A 111 -33.11 10.32 -5.04
CA THR A 111 -33.80 10.16 -3.74
C THR A 111 -33.04 9.23 -2.78
N LYS A 112 -32.41 8.16 -3.31
CA LYS A 112 -31.58 7.26 -2.49
C LYS A 112 -30.27 7.92 -2.05
N LEU A 113 -29.70 8.79 -2.88
CA LEU A 113 -28.47 9.50 -2.56
C LEU A 113 -28.73 10.54 -1.45
N GLU A 114 -29.83 11.28 -1.56
CA GLU A 114 -30.28 12.22 -0.52
C GLU A 114 -30.52 11.50 0.82
N ALA A 115 -31.24 10.37 0.80
CA ALA A 115 -31.50 9.56 1.99
C ALA A 115 -30.25 8.89 2.60
N ALA A 116 -29.16 8.76 1.85
CA ALA A 116 -27.88 8.23 2.35
C ALA A 116 -26.94 9.32 2.89
N SER A 117 -27.28 10.60 2.69
CA SER A 117 -26.52 11.77 3.11
C SER A 117 -27.05 12.45 4.39
N GLU A 118 -28.22 12.03 4.87
CA GLU A 118 -28.78 12.34 6.20
C GLU A 118 -28.33 11.34 7.26
#